data_AF-A0A950Y4P3-F1
#
_entry.id   AF-A0A950Y4P3-F1
#
_cell.length_a   1.000
_cell.length_b   1.000
_cell.length_c   1.000
_cell.angle_alpha   90.00
_cell.angle_beta   90.00
_cell.angle_gamma   90.00
#
_symmetry.space_group_name_H-M   'P 1'
#
loop_
_entity.id
_entity.type
_entity.pdbx_description
1 polymer ?
#
loop_
_entity_poly.entity_id
_entity_poly.type
_entity_poly.pdbx_seq_one_letter_code
_entity_poly.pdbx_strand_id
1 'polypeptide(L)'
;PDETLCLYTDGVIDTRGKDGRFGMRRLKRVLCEHAGKPPDRLLSELESALERFQVGAQADDTAALALRPVAPASGIESRERHPRGRVRTLPVN
;
A
#
# COMPACT_ATOMS: atom_id res chain seq x y z
N PRO A 1 -4.40 -9.56 12.58
CA PRO A 1 -4.18 -10.58 11.52
C PRO A 1 -4.89 -10.22 10.21
N ASP A 2 -6.06 -9.58 10.29
CA ASP A 2 -6.91 -9.33 9.11
C ASP A 2 -6.74 -7.94 8.49
N GLU A 3 -5.86 -7.11 9.06
CA GLU A 3 -5.53 -5.80 8.51
C GLU A 3 -4.52 -5.94 7.37
N THR A 4 -4.68 -5.13 6.33
CA THR A 4 -3.70 -4.98 5.25
C THR A 4 -3.06 -3.61 5.34
N LEU A 5 -1.73 -3.58 5.40
CA LEU A 5 -0.95 -2.37 5.20
C LEU A 5 -0.69 -2.18 3.70
N CYS A 6 -1.14 -1.06 3.14
CA CYS A 6 -0.87 -0.68 1.76
C CYS A 6 0.16 0.46 1.73
N LEU A 7 1.32 0.20 1.13
CA LEU A 7 2.38 1.16 0.84
C LEU A 7 2.35 1.48 -0.65
N TYR A 8 2.59 2.72 -1.03
CA TYR A 8 2.53 3.15 -2.44
C TYR A 8 3.46 4.33 -2.71
N THR A 9 3.89 4.47 -3.96
CA THR A 9 4.51 5.70 -4.46
C THR A 9 3.44 6.73 -4.80
N ASP A 10 3.81 8.00 -4.80
CA ASP A 10 2.93 9.12 -5.17
C ASP A 10 2.35 8.98 -6.58
N GLY A 11 3.03 8.30 -7.51
CA GLY A 11 2.49 7.93 -8.83
C GLY A 11 1.07 7.33 -8.80
N VAL A 12 0.70 6.60 -7.75
CA VAL A 12 -0.69 6.10 -7.55
C VAL A 12 -1.69 7.24 -7.42
N ILE A 13 -1.41 8.23 -6.55
CA ILE A 13 -2.35 9.34 -6.33
C ILE A 13 -2.22 10.42 -7.40
N ASP A 14 -1.07 10.52 -8.06
CA ASP A 14 -0.77 11.49 -9.10
C ASP A 14 -1.11 11.03 -10.53
N THR A 15 -1.54 9.77 -10.69
CA THR A 15 -2.11 9.24 -11.94
C THR A 15 -3.17 10.21 -12.49
N ARG A 16 -3.03 10.58 -13.77
CA ARG A 16 -3.87 11.59 -14.44
C ARG A 16 -5.01 10.95 -15.24
N GLY A 17 -6.21 11.46 -15.01
CA GLY A 17 -7.42 11.14 -15.78
C GLY A 17 -8.11 12.43 -16.27
N LYS A 18 -9.29 12.29 -16.90
CA LYS A 18 -10.04 13.44 -17.45
C LYS A 18 -10.40 14.48 -16.39
N ASP A 19 -10.73 14.02 -15.19
CA ASP A 19 -11.20 14.85 -14.08
C ASP A 19 -10.08 15.23 -13.08
N GLY A 20 -8.83 15.22 -13.55
CA GLY A 20 -7.65 15.53 -12.74
C GLY A 20 -6.92 14.29 -12.21
N ARG A 21 -6.37 14.37 -11.00
CA ARG A 21 -5.59 13.29 -10.37
C ARG A 21 -6.50 12.21 -9.76
N PHE A 22 -6.00 10.98 -9.68
CA PHE A 22 -6.71 9.86 -9.03
C PHE A 22 -7.04 10.22 -7.58
N GLY A 23 -6.00 10.63 -6.85
CA GLY A 23 -6.09 11.29 -5.55
C GLY A 23 -6.50 10.38 -4.39
N MET A 24 -6.34 10.91 -3.18
CA MET A 24 -6.55 10.17 -1.93
C MET A 24 -7.97 9.62 -1.76
N ARG A 25 -8.99 10.33 -2.24
CA ARG A 25 -10.39 9.92 -2.08
C ARG A 25 -10.71 8.63 -2.84
N ARG A 26 -10.22 8.50 -4.09
CA ARG A 26 -10.45 7.30 -4.91
C ARG A 26 -9.61 6.14 -4.40
N LEU A 27 -8.36 6.39 -4.02
CA LEU A 27 -7.52 5.39 -3.36
C LEU A 27 -8.19 4.81 -2.11
N LYS A 28 -8.63 5.67 -1.18
CA LYS A 28 -9.35 5.22 0.03
C LYS A 28 -10.59 4.40 -0.28
N ARG A 29 -11.35 4.79 -1.31
CA ARG A 29 -12.55 4.03 -1.72
C ARG A 29 -12.20 2.60 -2.11
N VAL A 30 -11.23 2.42 -3.01
CA VAL A 30 -10.78 1.07 -3.44
C VAL A 30 -10.29 0.25 -2.25
N LEU A 31 -9.44 0.85 -1.40
CA LEU A 31 -8.91 0.16 -0.21
C LEU A 31 -10.02 -0.26 0.76
N CYS A 32 -11.03 0.57 0.97
CA CYS A 32 -12.16 0.25 1.84
C CYS A 32 -13.09 -0.80 1.23
N GLU A 33 -13.40 -0.71 -0.06
CA GLU A 33 -14.26 -1.67 -0.77
C GLU A 33 -13.66 -3.08 -0.80
N HIS A 34 -12.33 -3.19 -0.69
CA HIS A 34 -11.62 -4.47 -0.73
C HIS A 34 -10.88 -4.79 0.57
N ALA A 35 -11.22 -4.08 1.65
CA ALA A 35 -10.74 -4.42 2.98
C ALA A 35 -11.06 -5.88 3.31
N GLY A 36 -10.10 -6.59 3.92
CA GLY A 36 -10.23 -8.01 4.25
C GLY A 36 -10.01 -8.98 3.08
N LYS A 37 -10.05 -8.53 1.81
CA LYS A 37 -9.72 -9.39 0.65
C LYS A 37 -8.23 -9.74 0.64
N PRO A 38 -7.82 -10.90 0.08
CA PRO A 38 -6.40 -11.25 -0.06
C PRO A 38 -5.58 -10.10 -0.69
N PRO A 39 -4.32 -9.86 -0.25
CA PRO A 39 -3.51 -8.74 -0.72
C PRO A 39 -3.35 -8.66 -2.24
N ASP A 40 -3.21 -9.81 -2.91
CA ASP A 40 -3.15 -9.92 -4.37
C ASP A 40 -4.44 -9.40 -5.03
N ARG A 41 -5.61 -9.75 -4.48
CA ARG A 41 -6.90 -9.25 -4.97
C ARG A 41 -7.06 -7.75 -4.77
N LEU A 42 -6.62 -7.21 -3.64
CA LEU A 42 -6.64 -5.76 -3.41
C LEU A 42 -5.75 -5.04 -4.43
N LEU A 43 -4.55 -5.55 -4.71
CA LEU A 43 -3.63 -4.95 -5.68
C LEU A 43 -4.17 -5.01 -7.11
N SER A 44 -4.73 -6.14 -7.55
CA SER A 44 -5.31 -6.28 -8.90
C SER A 44 -6.46 -5.30 -9.14
N GLU A 45 -7.28 -5.04 -8.12
CA GLU A 45 -8.38 -4.08 -8.23
C GLU A 45 -7.91 -2.62 -8.19
N LEU A 46 -6.86 -2.33 -7.43
CA LEU A 46 -6.20 -1.03 -7.47
C LEU A 46 -5.58 -0.76 -8.85
N GLU A 47 -4.85 -1.72 -9.40
CA GLU A 47 -4.30 -1.67 -10.76
C GLU A 47 -5.41 -1.41 -11.79
N SER A 48 -6.47 -2.23 -11.76
CA SER A 48 -7.62 -2.06 -12.65
C SER A 48 -8.31 -0.69 -12.51
N ALA A 49 -8.38 -0.14 -11.30
CA ALA A 49 -8.94 1.18 -11.05
C ALA A 49 -8.06 2.31 -11.61
N LEU A 50 -6.74 2.17 -11.53
CA LEU A 50 -5.78 3.11 -12.11
C LEU A 50 -5.83 3.07 -13.64
N GLU A 51 -5.82 1.87 -14.24
CA GLU A 51 -5.93 1.69 -15.70
C GLU A 51 -7.21 2.31 -16.27
N ARG A 52 -8.36 2.08 -15.62
CA ARG A 52 -9.64 2.67 -16.04
C ARG A 52 -9.69 4.20 -15.89
N PHE A 53 -8.95 4.73 -14.91
CA PHE A 53 -8.94 6.16 -14.63
C PHE A 53 -7.96 6.92 -15.54
N GLN A 54 -6.84 6.29 -15.87
CA GLN A 54 -5.75 6.90 -16.62
C GLN A 54 -6.19 7.33 -18.01
N VAL A 55 -5.75 8.52 -18.42
CA VAL A 55 -5.89 8.98 -19.81
C VAL A 55 -4.53 9.41 -20.33
N GLY A 56 -4.16 8.86 -21.49
CA GLY A 56 -2.88 9.14 -22.13
C GLY A 56 -1.72 8.38 -21.48
N ALA A 57 -0.51 8.83 -21.77
CA ALA A 57 0.71 8.24 -21.23
C ALA A 57 0.80 8.45 -19.71
N GLN A 58 1.31 7.44 -19.02
CA GLN A 58 1.49 7.47 -17.57
C GLN A 58 2.49 8.58 -17.21
N ALA A 59 2.12 9.42 -16.26
CA ALA A 59 2.88 10.63 -15.96
C ALA A 59 4.11 10.38 -15.06
N ASP A 60 4.17 9.23 -14.37
CA ASP A 60 5.18 8.90 -13.36
C ASP A 60 5.24 7.38 -13.06
N ASP A 61 6.30 6.92 -12.39
CA ASP A 61 6.45 5.53 -11.95
C ASP A 61 5.44 5.19 -10.84
N THR A 62 4.69 4.11 -11.04
CA THR A 62 3.64 3.68 -10.10
C THR A 62 4.00 2.34 -9.49
N ALA A 63 4.05 2.28 -8.16
CA ALA A 63 4.24 1.05 -7.40
C ALA A 63 3.33 1.01 -6.16
N ALA A 64 2.83 -0.18 -5.83
CA ALA A 64 2.06 -0.45 -4.63
C ALA A 64 2.45 -1.81 -4.02
N LEU A 65 2.46 -1.88 -2.69
CA LEU A 65 2.77 -3.08 -1.93
C LEU A 65 1.71 -3.28 -0.85
N ALA A 66 1.09 -4.47 -0.83
CA ALA A 66 0.13 -4.86 0.18
C ALA A 66 0.73 -5.94 1.09
N LEU A 67 0.76 -5.68 2.40
CA LEU A 67 1.28 -6.60 3.41
C LEU A 67 0.14 -6.99 4.36
N ARG A 68 -0.02 -8.29 4.60
CA ARG A 68 -0.92 -8.82 5.63
C ARG A 68 -0.16 -9.79 6.52
N PRO A 69 -0.20 -9.60 7.86
CA PRO A 69 0.39 -10.57 8.76
C PRO A 69 -0.42 -11.87 8.69
N VAL A 70 0.22 -12.96 8.27
CA VAL A 70 -0.34 -14.29 8.44
C VAL A 70 -0.41 -14.59 9.93
N ALA A 71 -1.52 -15.16 10.40
CA ALA A 71 -1.55 -15.68 11.76
C ALA A 71 -0.38 -16.67 11.90
N PRO A 72 0.40 -16.61 12.99
CA PRO A 72 1.40 -17.64 13.21
C PRO A 72 0.66 -18.98 13.22
N ALA A 73 1.11 -19.95 12.42
CA ALA A 73 0.74 -21.34 12.65
C ALA A 73 0.96 -21.60 14.13
N SER A 74 -0.05 -22.12 14.84
CA SER A 74 -0.01 -22.33 16.29
C SER A 74 1.29 -23.05 16.68
N GLY A 75 2.29 -22.28 17.09
CA GLY A 75 3.68 -22.75 17.09
C GLY A 75 4.68 -21.66 16.69
N ILE A 76 4.65 -20.50 17.35
CA ILE A 76 5.84 -19.65 17.44
C ILE A 76 6.11 -19.45 18.94
N GLU A 77 7.03 -20.25 19.46
CA GLU A 77 7.78 -19.93 20.67
C GLU A 77 8.29 -18.49 20.52
N SER A 78 8.06 -17.68 21.55
CA SER A 78 8.44 -16.27 21.62
C SER A 78 9.86 -16.03 21.10
N ARG A 79 10.00 -15.64 19.83
CA ARG A 79 11.27 -15.10 19.32
C ARG A 79 11.59 -13.87 20.15
N GLU A 80 12.81 -13.86 20.70
CA GLU A 80 13.34 -12.79 21.54
C GLU A 80 12.95 -11.43 20.99
N ARG A 81 12.29 -10.64 21.85
CA ARG A 81 11.93 -9.26 21.54
C ARG A 81 13.19 -8.55 21.06
N HIS A 82 13.08 -7.90 19.89
CA HIS A 82 14.11 -7.04 19.34
C HIS A 82 14.72 -6.18 20.46
N PRO A 83 16.04 -6.28 20.74
CA PRO A 83 16.65 -5.48 21.79
C PRO A 83 16.41 -4.02 21.43
N ARG A 84 15.99 -3.21 22.42
CA ARG A 84 15.82 -1.76 22.24
C ARG A 84 17.18 -1.13 21.93
N GLY A 85 17.59 -1.21 20.66
CA GLY A 85 18.79 -0.63 20.11
C GLY A 85 18.66 0.88 20.11
N ARG A 86 19.32 1.50 21.08
CA ARG A 86 19.66 2.92 21.23
C ARG A 86 19.50 3.72 19.93
N VAL A 87 18.54 4.65 19.92
CA VAL A 87 18.35 5.66 18.87
C VAL A 87 19.69 6.35 18.61
N ARG A 88 20.23 6.17 17.41
CA ARG A 88 21.38 6.95 16.91
C ARG A 88 20.81 8.08 16.07
N THR A 89 20.72 9.27 16.64
CA THR A 89 20.53 10.50 15.89
C THR A 89 21.84 10.83 15.16
N LEU A 90 21.78 10.93 13.84
CA LEU A 90 22.87 11.52 13.06
C LEU A 90 22.68 13.05 13.09
N PRO A 91 23.70 13.83 13.47
CA PRO A 91 23.62 15.28 13.34
C PRO A 91 23.66 15.65 11.86
N VAL A 92 22.73 16.50 11.45
CA VAL A 92 22.77 17.22 10.16
C VAL A 92 23.59 18.49 10.37
N ASN A 93 24.70 18.60 9.64
CA ASN A 93 25.41 19.86 9.39
C ASN A 93 24.85 20.51 8.13
#